data_AF-K0K2X3-F1
#
_entry.id   AF-K0K2X3-F1
#
_cell.length_a   1.000
_cell.length_b   1.000
_cell.length_c   1.000
_cell.angle_alpha   90.00
_cell.angle_beta   90.00
_cell.angle_gamma   90.00
#
_symmetry.space_group_name_H-M   'P 1'
#
loop_
_entity.id
_entity.type
_entity.pdbx_description
1 polymer ?
#
loop_
_entity_poly.entity_id
_entity_poly.type
_entity_poly.pdbx_seq_one_letter_code
_entity_poly.pdbx_strand_id
1 'polypeptide(L)'
;MTQHGTGSTRRPAVAWLPYLLLAALLSTWVVLAATLPVAGNRQLTIDVSCTSGNPPVGVWVESASGGSWWAEEGRPGPAAATRFTFQQAFTGEYRVDVGCGGTAEHWGVAATSAGGSAPYRRLVCDDENLAGTATGGCRDRP
;
A
#
# COMPACT_ATOMS: atom_id res chain seq x y z
N MET A 1 -19.48 65.08 48.17
CA MET A 1 -19.72 64.23 46.99
C MET A 1 -18.37 63.83 46.41
N THR A 2 -17.91 62.63 46.73
CA THR A 2 -16.56 62.14 46.42
C THR A 2 -16.69 61.16 45.25
N GLN A 3 -16.22 61.54 44.06
CA GLN A 3 -16.22 60.65 42.90
C GLN A 3 -15.06 59.66 43.02
N HIS A 4 -15.39 58.39 43.21
CA HIS A 4 -14.46 57.27 43.08
C HIS A 4 -14.26 56.94 41.60
N GLY A 5 -13.13 57.38 41.03
CA GLY A 5 -12.69 56.97 39.71
C GLY A 5 -12.14 55.54 39.74
N THR A 6 -12.87 54.60 39.16
CA THR A 6 -12.41 53.22 38.93
C THR A 6 -11.42 53.20 37.76
N GLY A 7 -10.13 53.13 38.09
CA GLY A 7 -9.05 52.99 37.12
C GLY A 7 -9.14 51.66 36.38
N SER A 8 -9.67 51.69 35.15
CA SER A 8 -9.62 50.57 34.22
C SER A 8 -8.18 50.36 33.74
N THR A 9 -7.42 49.49 34.42
CA THR A 9 -6.14 48.98 33.93
C THR A 9 -6.41 48.06 32.74
N ARG A 10 -6.39 48.63 31.53
CA ARG A 10 -6.29 47.87 30.28
C ARG A 10 -4.98 47.11 30.29
N ARG A 11 -5.02 45.80 30.50
CA ARG A 11 -3.84 44.93 30.31
C ARG A 11 -3.40 45.09 28.85
N PRO A 12 -2.13 45.43 28.57
CA PRO A 12 -1.65 45.51 27.21
C PRO A 12 -1.89 44.13 26.57
N ALA A 13 -2.73 44.12 25.54
CA ALA A 13 -2.94 42.94 24.73
C ALA A 13 -1.57 42.44 24.29
N VAL A 14 -1.30 41.18 24.59
CA VAL A 14 -0.02 40.51 24.41
C VAL A 14 0.35 40.54 22.92
N ALA A 15 1.07 41.56 22.50
CA ALA A 15 1.35 41.86 21.08
C ALA A 15 2.16 40.74 20.37
N TRP A 16 2.72 39.79 21.13
CA TRP A 16 3.48 38.66 20.61
C TRP A 16 2.65 37.40 20.33
N LEU A 17 1.40 37.33 20.84
CA LEU A 17 0.53 36.17 20.64
C LEU A 17 0.32 35.75 19.17
N PRO A 18 0.08 36.67 18.20
CA PRO A 18 -0.12 36.27 16.80
C PRO A 18 1.14 35.68 16.17
N TYR A 19 2.32 36.14 16.56
CA TYR A 19 3.59 35.62 16.04
C TYR A 19 3.87 34.19 16.52
N LEU A 20 3.58 33.90 17.79
CA LEU A 20 3.70 32.52 18.29
C LEU A 20 2.70 31.58 17.63
N LEU A 21 1.47 32.03 17.40
CA LEU A 21 0.47 31.22 16.70
C LEU A 21 0.89 30.93 15.25
N LEU A 22 1.42 31.94 14.55
CA LEU A 22 1.96 31.77 13.20
C LEU A 22 3.16 30.81 13.20
N ALA A 23 4.12 30.99 14.12
CA ALA A 23 5.27 30.10 14.24
C ALA A 23 4.86 28.65 14.53
N ALA A 24 3.89 28.45 15.42
CA ALA A 24 3.33 27.14 15.71
C ALA A 24 2.68 26.53 14.46
N LEU A 25 1.83 27.28 13.74
CA LEU A 25 1.18 26.81 12.53
C LEU A 25 2.21 26.40 11.46
N LEU A 26 3.22 27.23 11.23
CA LEU A 26 4.30 26.94 10.28
C LEU A 26 5.10 25.70 10.71
N SER A 27 5.41 25.56 12.00
CA SER A 27 6.11 24.38 12.50
C SER A 27 5.29 23.09 12.30
N THR A 28 3.98 23.14 12.53
CA THR A 28 3.06 22.01 12.28
C THR A 28 3.07 21.62 10.81
N TRP A 29 3.02 22.59 9.89
CA TRP A 29 3.09 22.31 8.45
C TRP A 29 4.40 21.65 8.03
N VAL A 30 5.54 22.10 8.57
CA VAL A 30 6.86 21.53 8.27
C VAL A 30 6.95 20.09 8.79
N VAL A 31 6.52 19.84 10.03
CA VAL A 31 6.50 18.48 10.60
C VAL A 31 5.60 17.57 9.78
N LEU A 32 4.39 18.02 9.43
CA LEU A 32 3.46 17.25 8.62
C LEU A 32 4.07 16.88 7.27
N ALA A 33 4.67 17.83 6.56
CA ALA A 33 5.32 17.61 5.27
C ALA A 33 6.50 16.63 5.35
N ALA A 34 7.29 16.69 6.44
CA ALA A 34 8.43 15.79 6.65
C ALA A 34 8.00 14.35 7.01
N THR A 35 6.77 14.16 7.51
CA THR A 35 6.24 12.83 7.88
C THR A 35 5.48 12.12 6.76
N LEU A 36 5.28 12.77 5.60
CA LEU A 36 4.60 12.13 4.48
C LEU A 36 5.47 11.02 3.88
N PRO A 37 4.90 9.84 3.57
CA PRO A 37 5.63 8.78 2.89
C PRO A 37 6.11 9.28 1.52
N VAL A 38 7.39 9.04 1.22
CA VAL A 38 7.99 9.42 -0.06
C VAL A 38 7.35 8.61 -1.17
N ALA A 39 6.78 9.30 -2.18
CA ALA A 39 6.30 8.67 -3.39
C ALA A 39 7.47 7.97 -4.09
N GLY A 40 7.35 6.67 -4.27
CA GLY A 40 8.41 5.81 -4.79
C GLY A 40 8.22 5.41 -6.25
N ASN A 41 6.97 5.49 -6.76
CA ASN A 41 6.56 5.09 -8.11
C ASN A 41 7.45 4.00 -8.71
N ARG A 42 7.28 2.77 -8.23
CA ARG A 42 8.08 1.63 -8.68
C ARG A 42 7.19 0.57 -9.32
N GLN A 43 7.71 -0.04 -10.37
CA GLN A 43 7.06 -1.18 -11.01
C GLN A 43 7.41 -2.46 -10.25
N LEU A 44 6.40 -3.18 -9.81
CA LEU A 44 6.52 -4.54 -9.32
C LEU A 44 6.38 -5.50 -10.50
N THR A 45 7.22 -6.52 -10.55
CA THR A 45 7.13 -7.63 -11.51
C THR A 45 6.95 -8.92 -10.73
N ILE A 46 5.88 -9.64 -11.03
CA ILE A 46 5.49 -10.84 -10.29
C ILE A 46 5.32 -11.98 -11.29
N ASP A 47 6.24 -12.95 -11.27
CA ASP A 47 6.12 -14.17 -12.08
C ASP A 47 5.38 -15.22 -11.26
N VAL A 48 4.25 -15.71 -11.74
CA VAL A 48 3.36 -16.62 -11.01
C VAL A 48 3.25 -17.96 -11.71
N SER A 49 3.28 -19.03 -10.92
CA SER A 49 2.96 -20.39 -11.37
C SER A 49 2.11 -21.10 -10.32
N CYS A 50 1.15 -21.90 -10.76
CA CYS A 50 0.31 -22.74 -9.90
C CYS A 50 0.83 -24.18 -9.95
N THR A 51 0.85 -24.85 -8.80
CA THR A 51 1.39 -26.23 -8.67
C THR A 51 0.68 -27.25 -9.56
N SER A 52 -0.64 -27.12 -9.71
CA SER A 52 -1.48 -28.01 -10.53
C SER A 52 -1.23 -27.90 -12.03
N GLY A 53 -0.49 -26.87 -12.47
CA GLY A 53 -0.34 -26.50 -13.87
C GLY A 53 -1.50 -25.67 -14.43
N ASN A 54 -2.53 -25.35 -13.63
CA ASN A 54 -3.55 -24.39 -14.02
C ASN A 54 -2.93 -23.02 -14.32
N PRO A 55 -3.42 -22.29 -15.34
CA PRO A 55 -2.92 -20.96 -15.62
C PRO A 55 -3.31 -20.00 -14.49
N PRO A 56 -2.41 -19.10 -14.06
CA PRO A 56 -2.80 -17.95 -13.25
C PRO A 56 -3.72 -17.04 -14.08
N VAL A 57 -4.91 -16.73 -13.57
CA VAL A 57 -5.94 -15.94 -14.29
C VAL A 57 -6.12 -14.53 -13.76
N GLY A 58 -5.49 -14.19 -12.64
CA GLY A 58 -5.57 -12.88 -12.03
C GLY A 58 -4.63 -12.73 -10.85
N VAL A 59 -4.18 -11.49 -10.63
CA VAL A 59 -3.30 -11.13 -9.52
C VAL A 59 -3.80 -9.83 -8.89
N TRP A 60 -4.16 -9.87 -7.62
CA TRP A 60 -4.48 -8.71 -6.80
C TRP A 60 -3.30 -8.38 -5.89
N VAL A 61 -2.86 -7.12 -5.91
CA VAL A 61 -1.76 -6.65 -5.08
C VAL A 61 -2.32 -5.79 -3.97
N GLU A 62 -2.13 -6.25 -2.74
CA GLU A 62 -2.51 -5.52 -1.53
C GLU A 62 -1.26 -4.82 -0.97
N SER A 63 -1.16 -3.52 -1.24
CA SER A 63 -0.04 -2.70 -0.78
C SER A 63 -0.32 -2.10 0.60
N ALA A 64 0.67 -2.11 1.49
CA ALA A 64 0.55 -1.44 2.79
C ALA A 64 0.36 0.09 2.66
N SER A 65 0.79 0.66 1.54
CA SER A 65 0.69 2.10 1.23
C SER A 65 0.44 2.34 -0.26
N GLY A 66 -0.38 3.33 -0.59
CA GLY A 66 -0.66 3.68 -1.99
C GLY A 66 -1.85 2.98 -2.64
N GLY A 67 -2.58 2.18 -1.87
CA GLY A 67 -3.76 1.47 -2.34
C GLY A 67 -3.45 0.09 -2.93
N SER A 68 -4.53 -0.68 -3.11
CA SER A 68 -4.51 -2.06 -3.61
C SER A 68 -5.23 -2.10 -4.95
N TRP A 69 -4.73 -2.90 -5.90
CA TRP A 69 -5.34 -3.00 -7.22
C TRP A 69 -4.95 -4.30 -7.93
N TRP A 70 -5.61 -4.54 -9.06
CA TRP A 70 -5.27 -5.59 -10.02
C TRP A 70 -3.93 -5.30 -10.70
N ALA A 71 -3.09 -6.32 -10.79
CA ALA A 71 -1.90 -6.29 -11.63
C ALA A 71 -2.27 -6.60 -13.09
N GLU A 72 -1.54 -5.98 -14.01
CA GLU A 72 -1.71 -6.18 -15.45
C GLU A 72 -0.86 -7.36 -15.92
N GLU A 73 -1.42 -8.23 -16.76
CA GLU A 73 -0.64 -9.29 -17.40
C GLU A 73 0.44 -8.69 -18.30
N GLY A 74 1.69 -9.03 -18.02
CA GLY A 74 2.87 -8.57 -18.75
C GLY A 74 3.28 -9.57 -19.82
N ARG A 75 4.35 -9.21 -20.57
CA ARG A 75 4.94 -10.16 -21.52
C ARG A 75 5.46 -11.39 -20.77
N PRO A 76 5.17 -12.61 -21.24
CA PRO A 76 5.62 -13.83 -20.58
C PRO A 76 7.14 -13.83 -20.38
N GLY A 77 7.56 -14.29 -19.20
CA GLY A 77 8.97 -14.48 -18.89
C GLY A 77 9.54 -15.72 -19.60
N PRO A 78 10.84 -16.01 -19.45
CA PRO A 78 11.49 -17.16 -20.08
C PRO A 78 11.07 -18.53 -19.52
N ALA A 79 10.07 -18.61 -18.63
CA ALA A 79 9.65 -19.82 -17.93
C ALA A 79 8.13 -20.05 -18.06
N ALA A 80 7.64 -21.21 -17.63
CA ALA A 80 6.21 -21.56 -17.57
C ALA A 80 5.38 -20.73 -16.56
N ALA A 81 5.87 -19.55 -16.17
CA ALA A 81 5.23 -18.63 -15.25
C ALA A 81 4.59 -17.48 -16.03
N THR A 82 3.37 -17.10 -15.65
CA THR A 82 2.70 -15.90 -16.18
C THR A 82 3.23 -14.68 -15.44
N ARG A 83 3.64 -13.65 -16.19
CA ARG A 83 4.16 -12.41 -15.63
C ARG A 83 3.03 -11.43 -15.41
N PHE A 84 3.00 -10.80 -14.24
CA PHE A 84 2.13 -9.68 -13.92
C PHE A 84 2.96 -8.47 -13.51
N THR A 85 2.46 -7.28 -13.80
CA THR A 85 3.10 -6.02 -13.41
C THR A 85 2.13 -5.11 -12.70
N PHE A 86 2.63 -4.39 -11.70
CA PHE A 86 1.83 -3.45 -10.91
C PHE A 86 2.64 -2.19 -10.60
N GLN A 87 2.04 -1.01 -10.75
CA GLN A 87 2.68 0.26 -10.41
C GLN A 87 2.35 0.63 -8.97
N GLN A 88 3.35 0.52 -8.09
CA GLN A 88 3.21 0.87 -6.69
C GLN A 88 3.57 2.34 -6.47
N ALA A 89 2.58 3.15 -6.05
CA ALA A 89 2.77 4.59 -5.85
C ALA A 89 3.78 4.94 -4.74
N PHE A 90 3.80 4.13 -3.67
CA PHE A 90 4.69 4.32 -2.52
C PHE A 90 5.49 3.05 -2.25
N THR A 91 6.76 3.20 -1.92
CA THR A 91 7.61 2.06 -1.57
C THR A 91 7.15 1.49 -0.23
N GLY A 92 6.93 0.18 -0.17
CA GLY A 92 6.49 -0.47 1.06
C GLY A 92 6.29 -1.96 0.87
N GLU A 93 5.92 -2.61 1.97
CA GLU A 93 5.51 -4.01 1.97
C GLU A 93 4.19 -4.19 1.18
N TYR A 94 4.07 -5.32 0.50
CA TYR A 94 2.86 -5.73 -0.19
C TYR A 94 2.69 -7.25 -0.10
N ARG A 95 1.45 -7.71 -0.16
CA ARG A 95 1.12 -9.12 -0.41
C ARG A 95 0.43 -9.26 -1.76
N VAL A 96 0.48 -10.46 -2.28
CA VAL A 96 -0.08 -10.83 -3.58
C VAL A 96 -1.09 -11.94 -3.37
N ASP A 97 -2.32 -11.71 -3.83
CA ASP A 97 -3.36 -12.71 -3.96
C ASP A 97 -3.46 -13.13 -5.43
N VAL A 98 -3.52 -14.44 -5.66
CA VAL A 98 -3.43 -15.07 -6.98
C VAL A 98 -4.64 -15.95 -7.21
N GLY A 99 -5.27 -15.82 -8.38
CA GLY A 99 -6.25 -16.78 -8.88
C GLY A 99 -5.60 -17.84 -9.76
N CYS A 100 -5.65 -19.10 -9.35
CA CYS A 100 -5.23 -20.27 -10.15
C CYS A 100 -6.46 -20.92 -10.81
N GLY A 101 -6.51 -20.89 -12.15
CA GLY A 101 -7.66 -21.39 -12.94
C GLY A 101 -8.93 -20.54 -12.81
N GLY A 102 -9.96 -20.86 -13.61
CA GLY A 102 -11.22 -20.11 -13.66
C GLY A 102 -11.16 -18.89 -14.59
N THR A 103 -11.74 -17.76 -14.16
CA THR A 103 -11.65 -16.45 -14.85
C THR A 103 -11.15 -15.38 -13.89
N ALA A 104 -10.78 -14.19 -14.39
CA ALA A 104 -10.31 -13.08 -13.56
C ALA A 104 -11.35 -12.65 -12.51
N GLU A 105 -12.65 -12.76 -12.82
CA GLU A 105 -13.77 -12.42 -11.94
C GLU A 105 -14.17 -13.57 -11.01
N HIS A 106 -13.87 -14.82 -11.39
CA HIS A 106 -14.23 -16.03 -10.64
C HIS A 106 -13.06 -17.00 -10.63
N TRP A 107 -12.19 -16.85 -9.63
CA TRP A 107 -11.01 -17.70 -9.47
C TRP A 107 -11.42 -19.14 -9.13
N GLY A 108 -10.75 -20.11 -9.74
CA GLY A 108 -10.91 -21.52 -9.39
C GLY A 108 -10.39 -21.79 -7.97
N VAL A 109 -9.15 -21.38 -7.71
CA VAL A 109 -8.52 -21.41 -6.39
C VAL A 109 -7.86 -20.07 -6.12
N ALA A 110 -8.14 -19.48 -4.96
CA ALA A 110 -7.47 -18.29 -4.45
C ALA A 110 -6.25 -18.70 -3.62
N ALA A 111 -5.09 -18.07 -3.84
CA ALA A 111 -3.90 -18.29 -3.02
C ALA A 111 -3.23 -16.98 -2.64
N THR A 112 -2.72 -16.87 -1.40
CA THR A 112 -2.14 -15.64 -0.87
C THR A 112 -0.66 -15.84 -0.54
N SER A 113 0.18 -14.87 -0.89
CA SER A 113 1.59 -14.84 -0.50
C SER A 113 1.82 -14.17 0.85
N ALA A 114 2.95 -14.49 1.49
CA ALA A 114 3.47 -13.66 2.57
C ALA A 114 3.83 -12.25 2.08
N GLY A 115 3.80 -11.29 3.01
CA GLY A 115 4.23 -9.92 2.74
C GLY A 115 5.70 -9.85 2.31
N GLY A 116 6.01 -8.95 1.39
CA GLY A 116 7.36 -8.72 0.89
C GLY A 116 7.52 -7.31 0.32
N SER A 117 8.76 -6.90 0.07
CA SER A 117 9.07 -5.55 -0.42
C SER A 117 9.96 -5.53 -1.67
N ALA A 118 10.37 -6.70 -2.18
CA ALA A 118 11.20 -6.81 -3.37
C ALA A 118 10.45 -6.35 -4.63
N PRO A 119 11.08 -5.61 -5.57
CA PRO A 119 10.42 -5.18 -6.80
C PRO A 119 10.17 -6.33 -7.79
N TYR A 120 10.90 -7.45 -7.65
CA TYR A 120 10.68 -8.67 -8.41
C TYR A 120 10.41 -9.81 -7.45
N ARG A 121 9.35 -10.59 -7.71
CA ARG A 121 9.04 -11.82 -6.98
C ARG A 121 8.66 -12.91 -7.96
N ARG A 122 9.09 -14.14 -7.68
CA ARG A 122 8.61 -15.35 -8.35
C ARG A 122 7.81 -16.16 -7.36
N LEU A 123 6.52 -16.33 -7.62
CA LEU A 123 5.60 -17.01 -6.73
C LEU A 123 5.22 -18.39 -7.28
N VAL A 124 5.29 -19.39 -6.42
CA VAL A 124 4.69 -20.71 -6.65
C VAL A 124 3.52 -20.84 -5.69
N CYS A 125 2.32 -20.91 -6.23
CA CYS A 125 1.08 -20.99 -5.49
C CYS A 125 0.60 -22.45 -5.41
N ASP A 126 0.31 -22.88 -4.19
CA ASP A 126 -0.23 -24.21 -3.91
C ASP A 126 -1.75 -24.19 -4.15
N ASP A 127 -2.16 -24.87 -5.21
CA ASP A 127 -3.55 -25.01 -5.64
C ASP A 127 -3.98 -26.48 -5.81
N GLU A 128 -3.07 -27.42 -5.56
CA GLU A 128 -3.38 -28.84 -5.56
C GLU A 128 -4.03 -29.22 -4.22
N ASN A 129 -5.10 -30.01 -4.28
CA ASN A 129 -5.84 -30.54 -3.11
C ASN A 129 -6.69 -29.52 -2.33
N LEU A 130 -6.86 -28.30 -2.83
CA LEU A 130 -7.81 -27.33 -2.26
C LEU A 130 -9.19 -27.54 -2.88
N ALA A 131 -9.97 -28.43 -2.27
CA ALA A 131 -11.39 -28.57 -2.62
C ALA A 131 -12.21 -27.45 -1.96
N GLY A 132 -12.95 -26.67 -2.76
CA GLY A 132 -13.92 -25.68 -2.26
C GLY A 132 -13.34 -24.27 -2.02
N THR A 133 -13.77 -23.59 -0.96
CA THR A 133 -13.43 -22.18 -0.63
C THR A 133 -12.11 -22.02 0.14
N ALA A 134 -11.23 -23.03 0.11
CA ALA A 134 -9.97 -22.98 0.84
C ALA A 134 -8.98 -22.04 0.13
N THR A 135 -8.35 -21.13 0.88
CA THR A 135 -7.29 -20.26 0.36
C THR A 135 -5.96 -20.99 0.43
N GLY A 136 -5.29 -21.12 -0.72
CA GLY A 136 -3.95 -21.66 -0.84
C GLY A 136 -2.86 -20.70 -0.39
N GLY A 137 -1.64 -21.20 -0.29
CA GLY A 137 -0.46 -20.39 0.03
C GLY A 137 0.43 -20.19 -1.19
N CYS A 138 0.93 -18.98 -1.40
CA CYS A 138 2.00 -18.70 -2.36
C CYS A 138 3.33 -18.50 -1.63
N ARG A 139 4.39 -19.11 -2.15
CA ARG A 139 5.75 -18.98 -1.62
C ARG A 139 6.70 -18.39 -2.66
N ASP A 140 7.64 -17.56 -2.20
CA ASP A 140 8.70 -17.05 -3.04
C ASP A 140 9.64 -18.17 -3.48
N ARG A 141 10.01 -18.15 -4.76
CA ARG A 141 11.10 -18.94 -5.32
C ARG A 141 12.31 -18.03 -5.55
N PRO A 142 13.52 -18.52 -5.26
CA PRO A 142 14.74 -17.84 -5.66
C PRO A 142 14.89 -17.75 -7.18
#